data_AF-A0A6G7YDF0-F1
#
_entry.id   AF-A0A6G7YDF0-F1
#
_cell.length_a   1.000
_cell.length_b   1.000
_cell.length_c   1.000
_cell.angle_alpha   90.00
_cell.angle_beta   90.00
_cell.angle_gamma   90.00
#
_symmetry.space_group_name_H-M   'P 1'
#
loop_
_entity.id
_entity.type
_entity.pdbx_description
1 polymer ?
#
loop_
_entity_poly.entity_id
_entity_poly.type
_entity_poly.pdbx_seq_one_letter_code
_entity_poly.pdbx_strand_id
1 'polypeptide(L)'
;MTVAITAGGILLGVILTVFGSLYVANKRITELEITHAQKLQEVFLSNARDYLESVYLPLHLAQAHLASAYRLFQLDDARSSQSSDDAPDGARLAVDIQEYLELVDGLMDRAAGAFLSPQLEDELGDLNSFLRASLTARAVKRRITFTIRLYGTRMSRVVESTARVWPTNIGLLGVGSSVEITKVLAAPLASKEFEEQFVVSTARVRGLIKEVTLGAHARVRG
;
A
#
# COMPACT_ATOMS: atom_id res chain seq x y z
N MET A 1 -39.45 -12.79 54.50
CA MET A 1 -38.59 -13.27 53.40
C MET A 1 -38.88 -12.48 52.12
N THR A 2 -38.50 -11.20 52.07
CA THR A 2 -38.83 -10.29 50.95
C THR A 2 -37.68 -9.37 50.54
N VAL A 3 -36.56 -9.39 51.27
CA VAL A 3 -35.42 -8.47 51.07
C VAL A 3 -34.38 -9.01 50.04
N ALA A 4 -34.37 -10.32 49.77
CA ALA A 4 -33.39 -10.93 48.86
C ALA A 4 -33.70 -10.73 47.36
N ILE A 5 -34.97 -10.53 46.99
CA ILE A 5 -35.39 -10.38 45.58
C ILE A 5 -35.15 -8.94 45.08
N THR A 6 -35.19 -7.95 45.97
CA THR A 6 -35.04 -6.53 45.62
C THR A 6 -33.58 -6.13 45.38
N ALA A 7 -32.62 -6.75 46.07
CA ALA A 7 -31.19 -6.47 45.89
C ALA A 7 -30.63 -7.01 44.56
N GLY A 8 -31.17 -8.13 44.05
CA GLY A 8 -30.76 -8.74 42.78
C GLY A 8 -31.17 -7.90 41.56
N GLY A 9 -32.33 -7.25 41.60
CA GLY A 9 -32.82 -6.40 40.51
C GLY A 9 -32.01 -5.11 40.32
N ILE A 10 -31.49 -4.53 41.42
CA ILE A 10 -30.71 -3.28 41.38
C ILE A 10 -29.31 -3.53 40.78
N LEU A 11 -28.65 -4.65 41.13
CA LEU A 11 -27.35 -5.00 40.55
C LEU A 11 -27.44 -5.32 39.05
N LEU A 12 -28.48 -6.03 38.62
CA LEU A 12 -28.73 -6.31 37.20
C LEU A 12 -29.04 -5.02 36.40
N GLY A 13 -29.80 -4.10 37.00
CA GLY A 13 -30.08 -2.79 36.40
C GLY A 13 -28.83 -1.93 36.23
N VAL A 14 -27.95 -1.88 37.23
CA VAL A 14 -26.69 -1.12 37.14
C VAL A 14 -25.75 -1.72 36.09
N ILE A 15 -25.62 -3.05 36.03
CA ILE A 15 -24.80 -3.73 35.03
C ILE A 15 -25.32 -3.46 33.60
N LEU A 16 -26.63 -3.61 33.37
CA LEU A 16 -27.26 -3.29 32.07
C LEU A 16 -27.09 -1.82 31.67
N THR A 17 -27.18 -0.89 32.63
CA THR A 17 -27.01 0.54 32.37
C THR A 17 -25.56 0.88 32.01
N VAL A 18 -24.58 0.28 32.69
CA VAL A 18 -23.15 0.46 32.39
C VAL A 18 -22.82 -0.12 30.99
N PHE A 19 -23.24 -1.35 30.69
CA PHE A 19 -23.04 -1.94 29.36
C PHE A 19 -23.76 -1.16 28.24
N GLY A 20 -24.98 -0.68 28.50
CA GLY A 20 -25.71 0.18 27.56
C GLY A 20 -24.99 1.49 27.30
N SER A 21 -24.43 2.13 28.33
CA SER A 21 -23.68 3.38 28.19
C SER A 21 -22.38 3.21 27.40
N LEU A 22 -21.66 2.10 27.60
CA LEU A 22 -20.43 1.77 26.87
C LEU A 22 -20.73 1.46 25.40
N TYR A 23 -21.82 0.76 25.11
CA TYR A 23 -22.23 0.47 23.74
C TYR A 23 -22.64 1.75 22.97
N VAL A 24 -23.42 2.63 23.61
CA VAL A 24 -23.82 3.92 23.02
C VAL A 24 -22.62 4.84 22.82
N ALA A 25 -21.67 4.87 23.76
CA ALA A 25 -20.43 5.63 23.63
C ALA A 25 -19.59 5.12 22.45
N ASN A 26 -19.39 3.81 22.32
CA ASN A 26 -18.65 3.22 21.20
C ASN A 26 -19.34 3.50 19.86
N LYS A 27 -20.68 3.39 19.77
CA LYS A 27 -21.42 3.74 18.56
C LYS A 27 -21.24 5.21 18.18
N ARG A 28 -21.34 6.13 19.14
CA ARG A 28 -21.12 7.56 18.90
C ARG A 28 -19.70 7.87 18.45
N ILE A 29 -18.70 7.20 19.02
CA ILE A 29 -17.30 7.33 18.58
C ILE A 29 -17.18 6.86 17.13
N THR A 30 -17.72 5.69 16.79
CA THR A 30 -17.66 5.19 15.40
C THR A 30 -18.41 6.11 14.42
N GLU A 31 -19.57 6.65 14.80
CA GLU A 31 -20.30 7.60 13.96
C GLU A 31 -19.55 8.92 13.76
N LEU A 32 -18.89 9.42 14.82
CA LEU A 32 -18.04 10.61 14.74
C LEU A 32 -16.82 10.37 13.86
N GLU A 33 -16.16 9.23 13.98
CA GLU A 33 -15.04 8.83 13.13
C GLU A 33 -15.45 8.75 11.66
N ILE A 34 -16.59 8.11 11.37
CA ILE A 34 -17.14 8.03 10.02
C ILE A 34 -17.44 9.42 9.46
N THR A 35 -18.10 10.28 10.26
CA THR A 35 -18.45 11.64 9.85
C THR A 35 -17.19 12.50 9.63
N HIS A 36 -16.19 12.38 10.49
CA HIS A 36 -14.90 13.07 10.33
C HIS A 36 -14.16 12.58 9.08
N ALA A 37 -14.11 11.27 8.85
CA ALA A 37 -13.49 10.70 7.66
C ALA A 37 -14.18 11.19 6.37
N GLN A 38 -15.52 11.23 6.35
CA GLN A 38 -16.29 11.76 5.23
C GLN A 38 -16.00 13.25 4.99
N LYS A 39 -16.00 14.08 6.03
CA LYS A 39 -15.70 15.52 5.90
C LYS A 39 -14.27 15.77 5.42
N LEU A 40 -13.29 15.04 5.95
CA LEU A 40 -11.91 15.11 5.48
C LEU A 40 -11.87 14.74 3.99
N GLN A 41 -12.50 13.64 3.60
CA GLN A 41 -12.55 13.20 2.22
C GLN A 41 -13.19 14.25 1.29
N GLU A 42 -14.29 14.88 1.68
CA GLU A 42 -14.94 15.94 0.88
C GLU A 42 -14.04 17.18 0.72
N VAL A 43 -13.40 17.64 1.81
CA VAL A 43 -12.45 18.76 1.76
C VAL A 43 -11.25 18.41 0.88
N PHE A 44 -10.72 17.19 1.00
CA PHE A 44 -9.63 16.70 0.15
C PHE A 44 -10.04 16.66 -1.32
N LEU A 45 -11.23 16.16 -1.65
CA LEU A 45 -11.70 16.10 -3.03
C LEU A 45 -11.94 17.49 -3.63
N SER A 46 -12.41 18.46 -2.82
CA SER A 46 -12.54 19.85 -3.27
C SER A 46 -11.17 20.45 -3.56
N ASN A 47 -10.23 20.35 -2.62
CA ASN A 47 -8.88 20.88 -2.80
C ASN A 47 -8.15 20.18 -3.94
N ALA A 48 -8.30 18.86 -4.10
CA ALA A 48 -7.62 18.12 -5.15
C ALA A 48 -7.99 18.57 -6.56
N ARG A 49 -9.19 19.14 -6.75
CA ARG A 49 -9.59 19.74 -8.04
C ARG A 49 -8.79 21.00 -8.33
N ASP A 50 -8.55 21.84 -7.32
CA ASP A 50 -7.76 23.07 -7.45
C ASP A 50 -6.29 22.76 -7.77
N TYR A 51 -5.79 21.59 -7.34
CA TYR A 51 -4.43 21.11 -7.62
C TYR A 51 -4.37 20.05 -8.72
N LEU A 52 -5.45 19.88 -9.50
CA LEU A 52 -5.50 18.87 -10.56
C LEU A 52 -4.44 19.14 -11.63
N GLU A 53 -4.35 20.38 -12.10
CA GLU A 53 -3.42 20.76 -13.17
C GLU A 53 -1.96 20.79 -12.70
N SER A 54 -1.71 21.14 -11.44
CA SER A 54 -0.37 21.35 -10.90
C SER A 54 0.27 20.10 -10.28
N VAL A 55 -0.54 19.18 -9.74
CA VAL A 55 -0.06 17.98 -9.04
C VAL A 55 -0.52 16.69 -9.73
N TYR A 56 -1.83 16.50 -9.86
CA TYR A 56 -2.38 15.20 -10.28
C TYR A 56 -2.18 14.89 -11.76
N LEU A 57 -2.33 15.89 -12.63
CA LEU A 57 -2.17 15.73 -14.07
C LEU A 57 -0.72 15.41 -14.45
N PRO A 58 0.31 16.16 -13.99
CA PRO A 58 1.70 15.79 -14.23
C PRO A 58 2.04 14.39 -13.71
N LEU A 59 1.57 14.05 -12.50
CA LEU A 59 1.77 12.72 -11.92
C LEU A 59 1.11 11.62 -12.76
N HIS A 60 -0.12 11.86 -13.27
CA HIS A 60 -0.83 10.93 -14.12
C HIS A 60 -0.11 10.69 -15.45
N LEU A 61 0.37 11.77 -16.08
CA LEU A 61 1.11 11.71 -17.34
C LEU A 61 2.44 10.97 -17.15
N ALA A 62 3.18 11.27 -16.08
CA ALA A 62 4.43 10.59 -15.74
C ALA A 62 4.22 9.08 -15.51
N GLN A 63 3.15 8.70 -14.80
CA GLN A 63 2.76 7.30 -14.61
C GLN A 63 2.39 6.60 -15.92
N ALA A 64 1.68 7.29 -16.82
CA ALA A 64 1.33 6.74 -18.12
C ALA A 64 2.56 6.55 -19.02
N HIS A 65 3.48 7.52 -19.02
CA HIS A 65 4.76 7.44 -19.72
C HIS A 65 5.60 6.27 -19.20
N LEU A 66 5.78 6.17 -17.88
CA LEU A 66 6.52 5.08 -17.24
C LEU A 66 5.93 3.69 -17.59
N ALA A 67 4.61 3.54 -17.54
CA ALA A 67 3.95 2.30 -17.93
C ALA A 67 4.13 1.97 -19.43
N SER A 68 4.17 2.99 -20.29
CA SER A 68 4.43 2.81 -21.73
C SER A 68 5.88 2.39 -21.98
N ALA A 69 6.85 3.08 -21.35
CA ALA A 69 8.27 2.75 -21.41
C ALA A 69 8.53 1.30 -20.99
N TYR A 70 7.89 0.85 -19.91
CA TYR A 70 8.01 -0.52 -19.46
C TYR A 70 7.46 -1.55 -20.46
N ARG A 71 6.34 -1.25 -21.13
CA ARG A 71 5.81 -2.13 -22.18
C ARG A 71 6.74 -2.22 -23.39
N LEU A 72 7.35 -1.11 -23.78
CA LEU A 72 8.35 -1.10 -24.86
C LEU A 72 9.56 -1.95 -24.47
N PHE A 73 10.04 -1.80 -23.24
CA PHE A 73 11.10 -2.66 -22.69
C PHE A 73 10.75 -4.15 -22.75
N GLN A 74 9.54 -4.55 -22.36
CA GLN A 74 9.11 -5.95 -22.45
C GLN A 74 9.05 -6.47 -23.91
N LEU A 75 8.62 -5.63 -24.85
CA LEU A 75 8.59 -6.00 -26.27
C LEU A 75 10.00 -6.19 -26.83
N ASP A 76 10.95 -5.36 -26.41
CA ASP A 76 12.35 -5.46 -26.82
C ASP A 76 13.03 -6.69 -26.19
N ASP A 77 12.76 -6.99 -24.91
CA ASP A 77 13.25 -8.20 -24.22
C ASP A 77 12.72 -9.50 -24.87
N ALA A 78 11.44 -9.49 -25.29
CA ALA A 78 10.85 -10.61 -26.02
C ALA A 78 11.49 -10.83 -27.41
N ARG A 79 12.05 -9.78 -28.03
CA ARG A 79 12.77 -9.88 -29.32
C ARG A 79 14.21 -10.30 -29.13
N SER A 80 14.90 -9.75 -28.14
CA SER A 80 16.31 -10.07 -27.86
C SER A 80 16.49 -11.53 -27.44
N SER A 81 15.52 -12.11 -26.73
CA SER A 81 15.54 -13.55 -26.38
C SER A 81 15.57 -14.50 -27.60
N GLN A 82 15.24 -14.01 -28.81
CA GLN A 82 15.35 -14.77 -30.06
C GLN A 82 16.70 -14.57 -30.78
N SER A 83 17.43 -13.50 -30.48
CA SER A 83 18.75 -13.17 -31.04
C SER A 83 19.81 -13.33 -29.95
N SER A 84 20.55 -14.43 -29.98
CA SER A 84 21.44 -14.92 -28.92
C SER A 84 22.63 -14.02 -28.49
N ASP A 85 22.74 -12.78 -28.97
CA ASP A 85 23.93 -11.94 -28.74
C ASP A 85 23.68 -10.55 -28.11
N ASP A 86 22.43 -10.07 -28.03
CA ASP A 86 22.15 -8.75 -27.42
C ASP A 86 21.36 -8.91 -26.11
N ALA A 87 21.98 -8.56 -24.99
CA ALA A 87 21.26 -8.41 -23.73
C ALA A 87 20.24 -7.26 -23.86
N PRO A 88 19.04 -7.37 -23.25
CA PRO A 88 18.04 -6.32 -23.31
C PRO A 88 18.60 -4.99 -22.79
N ASP A 89 18.40 -3.92 -23.56
CA ASP A 89 18.85 -2.55 -23.26
C ASP A 89 18.00 -1.93 -22.14
N GLY A 90 18.18 -2.44 -20.92
CA GLY A 90 17.55 -1.91 -19.71
C GLY A 90 17.96 -0.47 -19.38
N ALA A 91 18.95 0.10 -20.10
CA ALA A 91 19.38 1.48 -19.90
C ALA A 91 18.28 2.48 -20.28
N ARG A 92 17.51 2.20 -21.34
CA ARG A 92 16.38 3.07 -21.75
C ARG A 92 15.32 3.15 -20.66
N LEU A 93 14.86 2.00 -20.18
CA LEU A 93 13.89 1.93 -19.08
C LEU A 93 14.45 2.60 -17.80
N ALA A 94 15.74 2.44 -17.52
CA ALA A 94 16.37 3.10 -16.38
C ALA A 94 16.31 4.63 -16.48
N VAL A 95 16.52 5.20 -17.68
CA VAL A 95 16.36 6.65 -17.91
C VAL A 95 14.91 7.08 -17.67
N ASP A 96 13.92 6.36 -18.22
CA ASP A 96 12.51 6.69 -18.02
C ASP A 96 12.07 6.58 -16.55
N ILE A 97 12.59 5.58 -15.82
CA ILE A 97 12.37 5.46 -14.37
C ILE A 97 12.97 6.67 -13.64
N GLN A 98 14.18 7.08 -14.02
CA GLN A 98 14.87 8.18 -13.37
C GLN A 98 14.18 9.52 -13.62
N GLU A 99 13.73 9.79 -14.85
CA GLU A 99 12.93 10.97 -15.19
C GLU A 99 11.61 11.01 -14.39
N TYR A 100 10.93 9.86 -14.27
CA TYR A 100 9.74 9.73 -13.44
C TYR A 100 10.03 10.06 -11.97
N LEU A 101 11.12 9.51 -11.40
CA LEU A 101 11.51 9.74 -10.01
C LEU A 101 11.83 11.22 -9.74
N GLU A 102 12.57 11.86 -10.65
CA GLU A 102 12.92 13.28 -10.57
C GLU A 102 11.68 14.18 -10.63
N LEU A 103 10.72 13.85 -11.50
CA LEU A 103 9.45 14.57 -11.56
C LEU A 103 8.66 14.46 -10.25
N VAL A 104 8.59 13.26 -9.66
CA VAL A 104 7.87 13.06 -8.39
C VAL A 104 8.56 13.78 -7.25
N ASP A 105 9.89 13.69 -7.14
CA ASP A 105 10.64 14.45 -6.13
C ASP A 105 10.40 15.95 -6.28
N GLY A 106 10.46 16.48 -7.51
CA GLY A 106 10.20 17.89 -7.79
C GLY A 106 8.75 18.32 -7.51
N LEU A 107 7.79 17.41 -7.55
CA LEU A 107 6.44 17.68 -7.04
C LEU A 107 6.42 17.73 -5.50
N MET A 108 7.06 16.76 -4.84
CA MET A 108 7.11 16.68 -3.37
C MET A 108 7.82 17.87 -2.74
N ASP A 109 8.93 18.33 -3.34
CA ASP A 109 9.68 19.51 -2.90
C ASP A 109 8.85 20.80 -2.97
N ARG A 110 7.83 20.83 -3.86
CA ARG A 110 6.85 21.92 -3.97
C ARG A 110 5.63 21.71 -3.06
N ALA A 111 5.78 20.90 -2.02
CA ALA A 111 4.74 20.54 -1.06
C ALA A 111 3.52 19.83 -1.69
N ALA A 112 3.69 19.12 -2.81
CA ALA A 112 2.60 18.32 -3.40
C ALA A 112 2.03 17.29 -2.42
N GLY A 113 2.84 16.78 -1.48
CA GLY A 113 2.41 15.85 -0.44
C GLY A 113 1.24 16.36 0.42
N ALA A 114 1.14 17.68 0.64
CA ALA A 114 0.02 18.27 1.38
C ALA A 114 -1.33 18.12 0.67
N PHE A 115 -1.31 17.88 -0.64
CA PHE A 115 -2.51 17.75 -1.47
C PHE A 115 -2.84 16.30 -1.77
N LEU A 116 -1.89 15.37 -1.65
CA LEU A 116 -2.14 13.95 -1.89
C LEU A 116 -2.99 13.36 -0.75
N SER A 117 -3.80 12.35 -1.09
CA SER A 117 -4.40 11.54 -0.04
C SER A 117 -3.30 10.72 0.64
N PRO A 118 -3.39 10.45 1.96
CA PRO A 118 -2.38 9.66 2.67
C PRO A 118 -2.09 8.31 2.00
N GLN A 119 -3.14 7.65 1.51
CA GLN A 119 -3.01 6.36 0.80
C GLN A 119 -2.24 6.48 -0.53
N LEU A 120 -2.44 7.57 -1.27
CA LEU A 120 -1.70 7.81 -2.51
C LEU A 120 -0.25 8.15 -2.22
N GLU A 121 0.00 8.95 -1.18
CA GLU A 121 1.35 9.29 -0.72
C GLU A 121 2.13 8.02 -0.33
N ASP A 122 1.54 7.14 0.48
CA ASP A 122 2.14 5.87 0.89
C ASP A 122 2.49 4.97 -0.30
N GLU A 123 1.52 4.75 -1.20
CA GLU A 123 1.71 3.87 -2.37
C GLU A 123 2.70 4.45 -3.39
N LEU A 124 2.73 5.78 -3.53
CA LEU A 124 3.68 6.47 -4.37
C LEU A 124 5.10 6.39 -3.79
N GLY A 125 5.25 6.60 -2.48
CA GLY A 125 6.52 6.42 -1.77
C GLY A 125 7.04 5.00 -1.88
N ASP A 126 6.16 4.02 -1.75
CA ASP A 126 6.48 2.60 -1.89
C ASP A 126 6.95 2.24 -3.30
N LEU A 127 6.24 2.71 -4.34
CA LEU A 127 6.64 2.53 -5.73
C LEU A 127 7.99 3.20 -5.99
N ASN A 128 8.19 4.45 -5.55
CA ASN A 128 9.43 5.19 -5.75
C ASN A 128 10.62 4.51 -5.07
N SER A 129 10.45 4.05 -3.84
CA SER A 129 11.48 3.29 -3.12
C SER A 129 11.83 2.00 -3.85
N PHE A 130 10.82 1.27 -4.35
CA PHE A 130 11.03 0.04 -5.12
C PHE A 130 11.79 0.31 -6.42
N LEU A 131 11.41 1.34 -7.18
CA LEU A 131 12.06 1.73 -8.43
C LEU A 131 13.53 2.12 -8.22
N ARG A 132 13.81 3.00 -7.25
CA ARG A 132 15.19 3.40 -6.89
C ARG A 132 16.06 2.21 -6.52
N ALA A 133 15.53 1.31 -5.70
CA ALA A 133 16.25 0.12 -5.30
C ALA A 133 16.46 -0.85 -6.48
N SER A 134 15.50 -0.93 -7.41
CA SER A 134 15.54 -1.82 -8.57
C SER A 134 16.53 -1.36 -9.66
N LEU A 135 16.75 -0.05 -9.82
CA LEU A 135 17.76 0.50 -10.75
C LEU A 135 19.17 -0.05 -10.50
N THR A 136 19.49 -0.39 -9.25
CA THR A 136 20.81 -0.92 -8.84
C THR A 136 20.78 -2.39 -8.44
N ALA A 137 19.61 -3.04 -8.53
CA ALA A 137 19.42 -4.41 -8.06
C ALA A 137 19.99 -5.43 -9.04
N ARG A 138 20.96 -6.23 -8.57
CA ARG A 138 21.47 -7.40 -9.28
C ARG A 138 20.72 -8.70 -8.95
N ALA A 139 19.97 -8.69 -7.85
CA ALA A 139 19.20 -9.82 -7.36
C ALA A 139 17.94 -9.32 -6.67
N VAL A 140 16.94 -10.18 -6.57
CA VAL A 140 15.67 -9.85 -5.91
C VAL A 140 15.87 -9.75 -4.40
N LYS A 141 15.55 -8.59 -3.82
CA LYS A 141 15.55 -8.34 -2.37
C LYS A 141 14.13 -8.35 -1.84
N ARG A 142 13.88 -9.10 -0.77
CA ARG A 142 12.55 -9.26 -0.15
C ARG A 142 12.62 -8.91 1.33
N ARG A 143 11.54 -8.30 1.84
CA ARG A 143 11.28 -8.12 3.26
C ARG A 143 10.52 -9.33 3.77
N ILE A 144 11.09 -10.02 4.75
CA ILE A 144 10.54 -11.23 5.34
C ILE A 144 10.20 -10.94 6.80
N THR A 145 8.97 -11.23 7.20
CA THR A 145 8.54 -11.12 8.58
C THR A 145 8.48 -12.51 9.20
N PHE A 146 9.33 -12.72 10.20
CA PHE A 146 9.31 -13.90 11.04
C PHE A 146 8.43 -13.62 12.24
N THR A 147 7.34 -14.36 12.39
CA THR A 147 6.46 -14.30 13.56
C THR A 147 6.58 -15.58 14.36
N ILE A 148 6.96 -15.47 15.63
CA ILE A 148 6.93 -16.57 16.60
C ILE A 148 5.80 -16.28 17.59
N ARG A 149 4.90 -17.24 17.77
CA ARG A 149 3.84 -17.26 18.77
C ARG A 149 4.22 -18.27 19.85
N LEU A 150 4.31 -17.82 21.10
CA LEU A 150 4.60 -18.68 22.24
C LEU A 150 3.61 -18.35 23.36
N TYR A 151 2.70 -19.26 23.68
CA TYR A 151 1.72 -19.12 24.77
C TYR A 151 0.98 -17.78 24.79
N GLY A 152 0.39 -17.39 23.66
CA GLY A 152 -0.36 -16.14 23.51
C GLY A 152 0.50 -14.89 23.29
N THR A 153 1.82 -14.97 23.48
CA THR A 153 2.76 -13.88 23.18
C THR A 153 3.18 -13.95 21.71
N ARG A 154 3.09 -12.82 20.98
CA ARG A 154 3.53 -12.71 19.58
C ARG A 154 4.82 -11.89 19.52
N MET A 155 5.89 -12.50 19.03
CA MET A 155 7.13 -11.80 18.70
C MET A 155 7.30 -11.80 17.18
N SER A 156 7.52 -10.62 16.58
CA SER A 156 7.79 -10.48 15.15
C SER A 156 9.14 -9.82 14.91
N ARG A 157 9.93 -10.37 14.00
CA ARG A 157 11.18 -9.78 13.52
C ARG A 157 11.15 -9.64 12.01
N VAL A 158 11.45 -8.45 11.53
CA VAL A 158 11.55 -8.15 10.10
C VAL A 158 13.01 -8.29 9.69
N VAL A 159 13.27 -9.02 8.61
CA VAL A 159 14.61 -9.23 8.06
C VAL A 159 14.55 -9.03 6.54
N GLU A 160 15.57 -8.39 5.98
CA GLU A 160 15.74 -8.26 4.54
C GLU A 160 16.61 -9.40 4.02
N SER A 161 16.20 -10.05 2.95
CA SER A 161 16.91 -11.19 2.39
C SER A 161 16.82 -11.23 0.87
N THR A 162 17.88 -11.72 0.24
CA THR A 162 17.93 -12.05 -1.18
C THR A 162 17.52 -13.50 -1.46
N ALA A 163 17.37 -14.32 -0.40
CA ALA A 163 17.05 -15.74 -0.54
C ALA A 163 15.59 -15.94 -0.95
N ARG A 164 15.34 -16.98 -1.76
CA ARG A 164 14.00 -17.46 -2.05
C ARG A 164 13.50 -18.26 -0.86
N VAL A 165 12.75 -17.61 0.03
CA VAL A 165 12.13 -18.25 1.19
C VAL A 165 10.71 -18.62 0.84
N TRP A 166 10.28 -19.84 1.19
CA TRP A 166 8.90 -20.26 1.03
C TRP A 166 8.11 -19.88 2.27
N PRO A 167 6.90 -19.30 2.14
CA PRO A 167 6.08 -19.02 3.29
C PRO A 167 5.73 -20.34 3.97
N THR A 168 6.07 -20.46 5.25
CA THR A 168 5.80 -21.65 6.05
C THR A 168 5.10 -21.25 7.33
N ASN A 169 4.05 -21.98 7.66
CA ASN A 169 3.32 -21.86 8.91
C ASN A 169 3.40 -23.21 9.61
N ILE A 170 4.14 -23.28 10.72
CA ILE A 170 4.28 -24.50 11.51
C ILE A 170 3.74 -24.17 12.90
N GLY A 171 2.70 -24.88 13.34
CA GLY A 171 2.10 -24.71 14.65
C GLY A 171 1.92 -26.04 15.35
N LEU A 172 2.43 -26.17 16.57
CA LEU A 172 2.20 -27.33 17.44
C LEU A 172 2.12 -26.88 18.90
N LEU A 173 1.05 -27.27 19.60
CA LEU A 173 0.90 -27.15 21.06
C LEU A 173 1.24 -25.77 21.65
N GLY A 174 0.60 -24.70 21.17
CA GLY A 174 0.78 -23.35 21.73
C GLY A 174 2.07 -22.64 21.29
N VAL A 175 2.92 -23.31 20.51
CA VAL A 175 4.07 -22.75 19.81
C VAL A 175 3.77 -22.71 18.32
N GLY A 176 3.91 -21.55 17.69
CA GLY A 176 3.78 -21.42 16.23
C GLY A 176 4.87 -20.53 15.66
N SER A 177 5.45 -20.92 14.54
CA SER A 177 6.28 -20.05 13.71
C SER A 177 5.59 -19.82 12.37
N SER A 178 5.65 -18.58 11.91
CA SER A 178 5.14 -18.15 10.62
C SER A 178 6.22 -17.32 9.95
N VAL A 179 6.54 -17.69 8.72
CA VAL A 179 7.42 -16.92 7.85
C VAL A 179 6.56 -16.38 6.73
N GLU A 180 6.42 -15.07 6.66
CA GLU A 180 5.64 -14.39 5.65
C GLU A 180 6.55 -13.49 4.81
N ILE A 181 6.50 -13.65 3.48
CA ILE A 181 7.12 -12.69 2.58
C ILE A 181 6.21 -11.47 2.56
N THR A 182 6.65 -10.39 3.19
CA THR A 182 5.81 -9.20 3.37
C THR A 182 5.82 -8.33 2.12
N LYS A 183 6.98 -8.18 1.46
CA LYS A 183 7.13 -7.24 0.34
C LYS A 183 8.38 -7.51 -0.49
N VAL A 184 8.31 -7.29 -1.80
CA VAL A 184 9.51 -7.20 -2.66
C VAL A 184 10.06 -5.77 -2.53
N LEU A 185 11.32 -5.65 -2.09
CA LEU A 185 11.97 -4.35 -1.88
C LEU A 185 12.71 -3.87 -3.12
N ALA A 186 13.29 -4.79 -3.88
CA ALA A 186 14.01 -4.51 -5.11
C ALA A 186 14.04 -5.75 -6.00
N ALA A 187 14.05 -5.56 -7.31
CA ALA A 187 14.24 -6.65 -8.27
C ALA A 187 14.99 -6.14 -9.51
N PRO A 188 15.82 -6.96 -10.17
CA PRO A 188 16.41 -6.58 -11.45
C PRO A 188 15.32 -6.27 -12.48
N LEU A 189 15.52 -5.27 -13.34
CA LEU A 189 14.47 -4.77 -14.26
C LEU A 189 13.90 -5.85 -15.21
N ALA A 190 14.73 -6.81 -15.61
CA ALA A 190 14.33 -7.94 -16.47
C ALA A 190 13.72 -9.12 -15.69
N SER A 191 13.60 -9.04 -14.36
CA SER A 191 13.08 -10.14 -13.56
C SER A 191 11.55 -10.15 -13.54
N LYS A 192 10.97 -11.35 -13.45
CA LYS A 192 9.52 -11.52 -13.33
C LYS A 192 8.96 -10.88 -12.05
N GLU A 193 9.71 -10.89 -10.96
CA GLU A 193 9.31 -10.21 -9.73
C GLU A 193 9.29 -8.69 -9.86
N PHE A 194 10.16 -8.13 -10.72
CA PHE A 194 10.07 -6.72 -11.05
C PHE A 194 8.76 -6.43 -11.79
N GLU A 195 8.46 -7.21 -12.82
CA GLU A 195 7.22 -7.11 -13.58
C GLU A 195 5.97 -7.15 -12.70
N GLU A 196 5.84 -8.20 -11.88
CA GLU A 196 4.69 -8.40 -11.01
C GLU A 196 4.50 -7.21 -10.05
N GLN A 197 5.57 -6.79 -9.38
CA GLN A 197 5.50 -5.68 -8.43
C GLN A 197 5.23 -4.35 -9.14
N PHE A 198 5.89 -4.09 -10.27
CA PHE A 198 5.73 -2.87 -11.06
C PHE A 198 4.29 -2.72 -11.55
N VAL A 199 3.72 -3.77 -12.16
CA VAL A 199 2.34 -3.76 -12.69
C VAL A 199 1.33 -3.52 -11.57
N VAL A 200 1.48 -4.21 -10.43
CA VAL A 200 0.56 -4.06 -9.29
C VAL A 200 0.66 -2.65 -8.69
N SER A 201 1.87 -2.16 -8.42
CA SER A 201 2.07 -0.85 -7.79
C SER A 201 1.65 0.30 -8.71
N THR A 202 2.02 0.28 -10.00
CA THR A 202 1.61 1.32 -10.96
C THR A 202 0.10 1.33 -11.18
N ALA A 203 -0.55 0.17 -11.27
CA ALA A 203 -2.01 0.08 -11.36
C ALA A 203 -2.70 0.68 -10.13
N ARG A 204 -2.18 0.41 -8.93
CA ARG A 204 -2.72 0.94 -7.68
C ARG A 204 -2.58 2.46 -7.59
N VAL A 205 -1.38 2.99 -7.84
CA VAL A 205 -1.13 4.44 -7.86
C VAL A 205 -2.04 5.11 -8.88
N ARG A 206 -2.15 4.56 -10.10
CA ARG A 206 -3.06 5.08 -11.12
C ARG A 206 -4.53 5.04 -10.70
N GLY A 207 -4.96 3.99 -10.01
CA GLY A 207 -6.30 3.86 -9.46
C GLY A 207 -6.60 4.97 -8.44
N LEU A 208 -5.69 5.21 -7.51
CA LEU A 208 -5.81 6.26 -6.50
C LEU A 208 -5.81 7.67 -7.11
N ILE A 209 -4.97 7.94 -8.12
CA ILE A 209 -5.01 9.21 -8.87
C ILE A 209 -6.36 9.41 -9.54
N LYS A 210 -6.93 8.35 -10.14
CA LYS A 210 -8.26 8.41 -10.75
C LYS A 210 -9.38 8.62 -9.74
N GLU A 211 -9.30 7.97 -8.58
CA GLU A 211 -10.27 8.12 -7.49
C GLU A 211 -10.36 9.58 -7.04
N VAL A 212 -9.21 10.25 -6.94
CA VAL A 212 -9.15 11.65 -6.55
C VAL A 212 -9.61 12.59 -7.67
N THR A 213 -9.22 12.34 -8.92
CA THR A 213 -9.53 13.24 -10.05
C THR A 213 -10.96 13.09 -10.58
N LEU A 214 -11.51 11.87 -10.61
CA LEU A 214 -12.87 11.60 -11.08
C LEU A 214 -13.91 11.62 -9.94
N GLY A 215 -13.45 11.68 -8.69
CA GLY A 215 -14.28 11.55 -7.50
C GLY A 215 -14.66 10.10 -7.20
N ALA A 216 -15.10 9.84 -5.96
CA ALA A 216 -15.40 8.52 -5.41
C ALA A 216 -16.50 7.72 -6.16
N HIS A 217 -17.17 8.30 -7.15
CA HIS A 217 -18.19 7.62 -7.97
C HIS A 217 -17.62 6.50 -8.85
N ALA A 218 -16.30 6.39 -9.01
CA ALA A 218 -15.68 5.30 -9.76
C ALA A 218 -15.78 3.91 -9.08
N ARG A 219 -16.08 3.83 -7.77
CA ARG A 219 -16.18 2.54 -7.04
C ARG A 219 -17.50 1.79 -7.23
N VAL A 220 -18.52 2.39 -7.86
CA VAL A 220 -19.88 1.80 -7.91
C VAL A 220 -20.06 0.74 -9.00
N ARG A 221 -19.08 0.51 -9.88
CA ARG A 221 -19.12 -0.57 -10.89
C ARG A 221 -17.75 -1.20 -11.10
N GLY A 222 -17.47 -2.29 -10.40
CA GLY A 222 -16.32 -3.17 -10.60
C GLY A 222 -16.56 -4.49 -9.91
#